data_AF-A0A377ZF50-F1
#
_entry.id   AF-A0A377ZF50-F1
#
_cell.length_a   1.000
_cell.length_b   1.000
_cell.length_c   1.000
_cell.angle_alpha   90.00
_cell.angle_beta   90.00
_cell.angle_gamma   90.00
#
_symmetry.space_group_name_H-M   'P 1'
#
loop_
_entity.id
_entity.type
_entity.pdbx_description
1 polymer ?
#
loop_
_entity_poly.entity_id
_entity_poly.type
_entity_poly.pdbx_seq_one_letter_code
_entity_poly.pdbx_strand_id
1 'polypeptide(L)'
;MQVAVFDTSFHQTLAPEAFLYGLPWEYYQNLGVRRYGFHGTSHRYVSQRALALLGLPEQESGLVIAHLGNGASICAVRNGRSVDTSMGMTPLEGLMMGTRSGDVDFGAMAWIAGETRQTLSDLERVANTASGLLGISGLSSDLRVLEQACMRAMPAPAWRLKPLSIVSPAILPATPRRCSVSTALFSPAGLARTRC
;
A
#
# COMPACT_ATOMS: atom_id res chain seq x y z
N MET A 1 24.95 -8.96 21.19
CA MET A 1 23.93 -7.89 21.18
C MET A 1 22.95 -8.17 20.04
N GLN A 2 21.65 -8.13 20.29
CA GLN A 2 20.60 -8.30 19.26
C GLN A 2 19.78 -7.00 19.17
N VAL A 3 19.35 -6.62 17.96
CA VAL A 3 18.59 -5.38 17.71
C VAL A 3 17.35 -5.71 16.87
N ALA A 4 16.19 -5.20 17.28
CA ALA A 4 14.95 -5.29 16.53
C ALA A 4 14.72 -4.01 15.70
N VAL A 5 14.40 -4.16 14.42
CA VAL A 5 14.05 -3.05 13.52
C VAL A 5 12.63 -3.27 13.03
N PHE A 6 11.74 -2.34 13.38
CA PHE A 6 10.31 -2.47 13.10
C PHE A 6 9.92 -1.75 11.82
N ASP A 7 9.17 -2.44 10.96
CA ASP A 7 8.62 -1.87 9.72
C ASP A 7 7.63 -0.73 9.96
N THR A 8 7.03 -0.66 11.13
CA THR A 8 6.08 0.39 11.53
C THR A 8 6.76 1.68 11.99
N SER A 9 8.08 1.65 12.22
CA SER A 9 8.81 2.76 12.88
C SER A 9 8.79 4.05 12.06
N PHE A 10 8.90 3.96 10.74
CA PHE A 10 8.90 5.14 9.85
C PHE A 10 7.54 5.85 9.83
N HIS A 11 6.46 5.12 10.10
CA HIS A 11 5.09 5.62 10.07
C HIS A 11 4.62 6.16 11.42
N GLN A 12 5.47 6.17 12.45
CA GLN A 12 5.13 6.78 13.76
C GLN A 12 4.97 8.32 13.68
N THR A 13 5.28 8.93 12.53
CA THR A 13 5.08 10.35 12.28
C THR A 13 3.70 10.71 11.73
N LEU A 14 2.82 9.73 11.49
CA LEU A 14 1.45 9.97 11.02
C LEU A 14 0.67 10.83 12.03
N ALA A 15 -0.04 11.83 11.52
CA ALA A 15 -0.97 12.64 12.30
C ALA A 15 -2.28 11.86 12.59
N PRO A 16 -3.05 12.19 13.64
CA PRO A 16 -4.29 11.50 14.00
C PRO A 16 -5.25 11.27 12.83
N GLU A 17 -5.45 12.28 12.00
CA GLU A 17 -6.30 12.21 10.81
C GLU A 17 -5.86 11.15 9.78
N ALA A 18 -4.57 10.78 9.77
CA ALA A 18 -4.03 9.78 8.85
C ALA A 18 -4.03 8.36 9.43
N PHE A 19 -4.07 8.21 10.77
CA PHE A 19 -4.03 6.89 11.41
C PHE A 19 -5.32 6.44 12.09
N LEU A 20 -6.27 7.33 12.34
CA LEU A 20 -7.54 6.96 12.95
C LEU A 20 -8.48 6.39 11.90
N TYR A 21 -9.10 5.25 12.22
CA TYR A 21 -10.25 4.75 11.46
C TYR A 21 -11.52 5.43 11.93
N GLY A 22 -12.52 5.51 11.04
CA GLY A 22 -13.88 5.96 11.36
C GLY A 22 -14.66 4.94 12.19
N LEU A 23 -14.09 4.52 13.32
CA LEU A 23 -14.63 3.55 14.26
C LEU A 23 -14.84 4.22 15.63
N PRO A 24 -15.66 3.64 16.53
CA PRO A 24 -15.78 4.11 17.91
C PRO A 24 -14.43 4.36 18.57
N TRP A 25 -14.29 5.53 19.21
CA TRP A 25 -13.04 6.03 19.77
C TRP A 25 -12.41 5.07 20.80
N GLU A 26 -13.24 4.33 21.53
CA GLU A 26 -12.82 3.34 22.52
C GLU A 26 -11.95 2.23 21.92
N TYR A 27 -12.12 1.87 20.65
CA TYR A 27 -11.27 0.86 20.00
C TYR A 27 -9.84 1.37 19.79
N TYR A 28 -9.67 2.66 19.50
CA TYR A 28 -8.35 3.26 19.48
C TYR A 28 -7.77 3.34 20.90
N GLN A 29 -8.53 3.86 21.86
CA GLN A 29 -8.02 4.09 23.21
C GLN A 29 -7.66 2.80 23.96
N ASN A 30 -8.52 1.79 23.89
CA ASN A 30 -8.41 0.59 24.72
C ASN A 30 -7.68 -0.55 24.01
N LEU A 31 -7.80 -0.63 22.69
CA LEU A 31 -7.26 -1.74 21.89
C LEU A 31 -6.14 -1.32 20.93
N GLY A 32 -5.87 -0.02 20.80
CA GLY A 32 -4.85 0.49 19.86
C GLY A 32 -5.23 0.31 18.40
N VAL A 33 -6.52 0.20 18.06
CA VAL A 33 -6.97 0.05 16.67
C VAL A 33 -6.68 1.34 15.89
N ARG A 34 -5.70 1.27 14.98
CA ARG A 34 -5.23 2.37 14.15
C ARG A 34 -4.48 1.87 12.92
N ARG A 35 -4.19 2.77 11.99
CA ARG A 35 -3.15 2.55 10.97
C ARG A 35 -1.77 2.55 11.63
N TYR A 36 -1.03 1.48 11.40
CA TYR A 36 0.38 1.39 11.76
C TYR A 36 1.29 1.61 10.55
N GLY A 37 0.90 1.09 9.38
CA GLY A 37 1.72 1.13 8.17
C GLY A 37 2.92 0.17 8.21
N PHE A 38 3.29 -0.37 7.06
CA PHE A 38 4.40 -1.32 6.91
C PHE A 38 5.25 -1.00 5.68
N HIS A 39 6.36 -1.73 5.50
CA HIS A 39 7.46 -1.39 4.59
C HIS A 39 8.14 -0.06 4.94
N GLY A 40 8.08 0.39 6.21
CA GLY A 40 8.64 1.67 6.62
C GLY A 40 10.16 1.76 6.46
N THR A 41 10.87 0.66 6.64
CA THR A 41 12.32 0.57 6.36
C THR A 41 12.61 0.85 4.89
N SER A 42 11.85 0.23 3.98
CA SER A 42 11.95 0.47 2.54
C SER A 42 11.54 1.90 2.16
N HIS A 43 10.41 2.39 2.66
CA HIS A 43 9.94 3.76 2.35
C HIS A 43 10.92 4.83 2.81
N ARG A 44 11.51 4.64 4.00
CA ARG A 44 12.57 5.52 4.51
C ARG A 44 13.81 5.49 3.61
N TYR A 45 14.28 4.29 3.26
CA TYR A 45 15.47 4.17 2.41
C TYR A 45 15.24 4.78 1.02
N VAL A 46 14.13 4.42 0.37
CA VAL A 46 13.82 4.87 -1.00
C VAL A 46 13.58 6.38 -1.05
N SER A 47 12.89 6.96 -0.08
CA SER A 47 12.68 8.42 -0.03
C SER A 47 14.01 9.18 0.06
N GLN A 48 14.93 8.76 0.94
CA GLN A 48 16.25 9.38 1.05
C GLN A 48 17.08 9.23 -0.24
N ARG A 49 17.03 8.05 -0.88
CA ARG A 49 17.72 7.83 -2.17
C ARG A 49 17.10 8.67 -3.29
N ALA A 50 15.77 8.79 -3.33
CA ALA A 50 15.08 9.59 -4.33
C ALA A 50 15.44 11.08 -4.20
N LEU A 51 15.47 11.63 -2.98
CA LEU A 51 15.92 13.01 -2.74
C LEU A 51 17.33 13.26 -3.27
N ALA A 52 18.28 12.38 -2.92
CA ALA A 52 19.67 12.48 -3.36
C ALA A 52 19.80 12.40 -4.90
N LEU A 53 19.07 11.48 -5.53
CA LEU A 53 19.09 11.29 -6.98
C LEU A 53 18.41 12.44 -7.76
N LEU A 54 17.42 13.09 -7.16
CA LEU A 54 16.70 14.22 -7.76
C LEU A 54 17.33 15.57 -7.44
N GLY A 55 18.32 15.61 -6.54
CA GLY A 55 18.94 16.86 -6.07
C GLY A 55 17.96 17.74 -5.29
N LEU A 56 16.97 17.13 -4.62
CA LEU A 56 15.93 17.85 -3.90
C LEU A 56 16.28 17.97 -2.41
N PRO A 57 16.10 19.15 -1.79
CA PRO A 57 16.30 19.34 -0.36
C PRO A 57 15.19 18.65 0.44
N GLU A 58 15.55 17.89 1.48
CA GLU A 58 14.59 17.13 2.27
C GLU A 58 13.45 18.00 2.81
N GLN A 59 13.76 19.16 3.40
CA GLN A 59 12.81 19.99 4.15
C GLN A 59 11.77 20.76 3.33
N GLU A 60 11.85 20.68 2.00
CA GLU A 60 10.91 21.36 1.10
C GLU A 60 10.30 20.38 0.07
N SER A 61 10.51 19.08 0.28
CA SER A 61 10.15 18.05 -0.68
C SER A 61 8.94 17.22 -0.25
N GLY A 62 8.11 16.91 -1.23
CA GLY A 62 7.04 15.91 -1.15
C GLY A 62 7.30 14.77 -2.13
N LEU A 63 7.28 13.54 -1.64
CA LEU A 63 7.46 12.34 -2.43
C LEU A 63 6.28 11.40 -2.25
N VAL A 64 5.88 10.74 -3.33
CA VAL A 64 5.01 9.57 -3.27
C VAL A 64 5.85 8.36 -3.64
N ILE A 65 6.03 7.45 -2.70
CA ILE A 65 6.83 6.24 -2.85
C ILE A 65 5.90 5.05 -3.01
N ALA A 66 6.05 4.30 -4.10
CA ALA A 66 5.35 3.04 -4.30
C ALA A 66 6.34 1.88 -4.13
N HIS A 67 6.15 1.07 -3.08
CA HIS A 67 6.85 -0.20 -2.89
C HIS A 67 6.02 -1.30 -3.53
N LEU A 68 6.46 -1.83 -4.67
CA LEU A 68 5.72 -2.81 -5.46
C LEU A 68 6.46 -4.16 -5.50
N GLY A 69 5.98 -5.11 -4.71
CA GLY A 69 6.45 -6.50 -4.68
C GLY A 69 5.32 -7.47 -4.35
N ASN A 70 5.65 -8.63 -3.79
CA ASN A 70 4.63 -9.61 -3.34
C ASN A 70 3.68 -9.00 -2.29
N GLY A 71 4.21 -8.14 -1.43
CA GLY A 71 3.44 -7.14 -0.69
C GLY A 71 3.63 -5.78 -1.37
N ALA A 72 2.58 -4.98 -1.43
CA ALA A 72 2.62 -3.69 -2.11
C ALA A 72 2.04 -2.58 -1.22
N SER A 73 2.73 -1.44 -1.12
CA SER A 73 2.22 -0.28 -0.40
C SER A 73 2.69 1.04 -1.01
N ILE A 74 1.89 2.09 -0.82
CA ILE A 74 2.23 3.46 -1.21
C ILE A 74 2.37 4.29 0.05
N CYS A 75 3.38 5.17 0.09
CA CYS A 75 3.60 6.08 1.20
C CYS A 75 3.80 7.51 0.67
N ALA A 76 3.06 8.45 1.25
CA ALA A 76 3.32 9.87 1.07
C ALA A 76 4.37 10.31 2.10
N VAL A 77 5.47 10.88 1.63
CA VAL A 77 6.57 11.37 2.45
C VAL A 77 6.70 12.86 2.25
N ARG A 78 6.66 13.63 3.32
CA ARG A 78 6.85 15.08 3.31
C ARG A 78 7.94 15.44 4.32
N ASN A 79 8.92 16.22 3.88
CA ASN A 79 10.01 16.67 4.75
C ASN A 79 10.73 15.52 5.47
N GLY A 80 10.98 14.43 4.72
CA GLY A 80 11.61 13.21 5.25
C GLY A 80 10.73 12.35 6.16
N ARG A 81 9.46 12.72 6.40
CA ARG A 81 8.54 12.04 7.32
C ARG A 81 7.38 11.39 6.57
N SER A 82 6.97 10.20 7.02
CA SER A 82 5.73 9.58 6.55
C SER A 82 4.54 10.42 7.01
N VAL A 83 3.73 10.87 6.06
CA VAL A 83 2.49 11.63 6.33
C VAL A 83 1.23 10.85 5.98
N ASP A 84 1.34 9.85 5.11
CA ASP A 84 0.28 8.88 4.83
C ASP A 84 0.86 7.55 4.30
N THR A 85 0.14 6.44 4.44
CA THR A 85 0.56 5.13 3.92
C THR A 85 -0.65 4.22 3.68
N SER A 86 -0.61 3.42 2.61
CA SER A 86 -1.76 2.61 2.20
C SER A 86 -2.04 1.43 3.12
N MET A 87 -1.00 0.86 3.74
CA MET A 87 -1.19 -0.28 4.66
C MET A 87 -1.74 0.18 6.01
N GLY A 88 -2.58 -0.68 6.58
CA GLY A 88 -3.46 -0.37 7.69
C GLY A 88 -2.91 -0.72 9.06
N MET A 89 -3.80 -1.29 9.87
CA MET A 89 -3.48 -1.95 11.13
C MET A 89 -2.65 -3.21 10.86
N THR A 90 -2.94 -3.87 9.74
CA THR A 90 -2.25 -5.04 9.22
C THR A 90 -1.73 -4.75 7.81
N PRO A 91 -0.82 -5.58 7.28
CA PRO A 91 -0.33 -5.47 5.90
C PRO A 91 -1.37 -5.84 4.81
N LEU A 92 -2.66 -5.99 5.16
CA LEU A 92 -3.73 -6.38 4.23
C LEU A 92 -4.32 -5.19 3.47
N GLU A 93 -4.52 -4.06 4.15
CA GLU A 93 -5.15 -2.86 3.58
C GLU A 93 -4.29 -2.21 2.47
N GLY A 94 -4.97 -1.54 1.55
CA GLY A 94 -4.39 -0.73 0.49
C GLY A 94 -4.35 -1.47 -0.84
N LEU A 95 -3.15 -1.60 -1.41
CA LEU A 95 -2.97 -2.16 -2.74
C LEU A 95 -3.37 -3.63 -2.79
N MET A 96 -3.98 -4.04 -3.91
CA MET A 96 -4.02 -5.46 -4.28
C MET A 96 -2.59 -5.98 -4.46
N MET A 97 -2.31 -7.17 -3.93
CA MET A 97 -0.96 -7.75 -3.92
C MET A 97 -0.96 -9.15 -4.54
N GLY A 98 0.13 -9.91 -4.39
CA GLY A 98 0.25 -11.25 -4.98
C GLY A 98 -0.88 -12.20 -4.54
N THR A 99 -1.09 -12.32 -3.24
CA THR A 99 -2.13 -13.19 -2.65
C THR A 99 -3.10 -12.46 -1.72
N ARG A 100 -2.86 -11.17 -1.48
CA ARG A 100 -3.66 -10.33 -0.60
C ARG A 100 -4.64 -9.49 -1.40
N SER A 101 -5.87 -9.37 -0.88
CA SER A 101 -6.94 -8.64 -1.54
C SER A 101 -6.61 -7.15 -1.71
N GLY A 102 -5.93 -6.54 -0.73
CA GLY A 102 -5.96 -5.09 -0.59
C GLY A 102 -7.30 -4.65 -0.01
N ASP A 103 -7.69 -3.43 -0.34
CA ASP A 103 -8.98 -2.86 0.05
C ASP A 103 -10.15 -3.68 -0.50
N VAL A 104 -11.05 -4.07 0.41
CA VAL A 104 -12.33 -4.71 0.09
C VAL A 104 -13.38 -4.10 0.99
N ASP A 105 -14.58 -3.87 0.44
CA ASP A 105 -15.72 -3.46 1.23
C ASP A 105 -16.02 -4.50 2.32
N PHE A 106 -16.09 -4.03 3.57
CA PHE A 106 -16.43 -4.89 4.71
C PHE A 106 -17.85 -5.48 4.56
N GLY A 107 -18.78 -4.75 3.96
CA GLY A 107 -20.13 -5.24 3.68
C GLY A 107 -20.12 -6.44 2.73
N ALA A 108 -19.35 -6.36 1.65
CA ALA A 108 -19.13 -7.49 0.72
C ALA A 108 -18.50 -8.70 1.43
N MET A 109 -17.49 -8.50 2.28
CA MET A 109 -16.88 -9.58 3.06
C MET A 109 -17.89 -10.23 4.00
N ALA A 110 -18.71 -9.44 4.70
CA ALA A 110 -19.76 -9.95 5.59
C ALA A 110 -20.82 -10.76 4.82
N TRP A 111 -21.21 -10.29 3.63
CA TRP A 111 -22.15 -11.01 2.76
C TRP A 111 -21.59 -12.36 2.31
N ILE A 112 -20.32 -12.41 1.87
CA ILE A 112 -19.65 -13.67 1.47
C ILE A 112 -19.63 -14.66 2.64
N ALA A 113 -19.33 -14.20 3.86
CA ALA A 113 -19.38 -15.06 5.06
C ALA A 113 -20.78 -15.68 5.24
N GLY A 114 -21.84 -14.89 5.06
CA GLY A 114 -23.22 -15.35 5.15
C GLY A 114 -23.56 -16.44 4.13
N GLU A 115 -23.23 -16.20 2.85
CA GLU A 115 -23.55 -17.12 1.76
C GLU A 115 -22.72 -18.41 1.80
N THR A 116 -21.44 -18.30 2.18
CA THR A 116 -20.51 -19.44 2.18
C THR A 116 -20.40 -20.14 3.54
N ARG A 117 -21.06 -19.59 4.57
CA ARG A 117 -20.94 -20.01 5.99
C ARG A 117 -19.50 -19.99 6.50
N GLN A 118 -18.68 -19.10 5.96
CA GLN A 118 -17.29 -18.91 6.38
C GLN A 118 -17.24 -18.06 7.65
N THR A 119 -16.31 -18.38 8.54
CA THR A 119 -16.03 -17.57 9.73
C THR A 119 -15.20 -16.34 9.37
N LEU A 120 -15.08 -15.38 10.30
CA LEU A 120 -14.15 -14.25 10.13
C LEU A 120 -12.70 -14.72 9.94
N SER A 121 -12.29 -15.81 10.58
CA SER A 121 -10.95 -16.38 10.42
C SER A 121 -10.76 -17.00 9.03
N ASP A 122 -11.80 -17.66 8.50
CA ASP A 122 -11.78 -18.17 7.12
C ASP A 122 -11.64 -17.02 6.11
N LEU A 123 -12.40 -15.95 6.32
CA LEU A 123 -12.35 -14.75 5.48
C LEU A 123 -10.99 -14.04 5.58
N GLU A 124 -10.41 -13.94 6.77
CA GLU A 124 -9.06 -13.40 6.95
C GLU A 124 -8.03 -14.23 6.15
N ARG A 125 -8.14 -15.56 6.21
CA ARG A 125 -7.28 -16.45 5.42
C ARG A 125 -7.49 -16.25 3.92
N VAL A 126 -8.73 -16.14 3.46
CA VAL A 126 -9.07 -15.86 2.05
C VAL A 126 -8.44 -14.54 1.62
N ALA A 127 -8.68 -13.48 2.37
CA ALA A 127 -8.18 -12.14 2.08
C ALA A 127 -6.64 -12.08 2.05
N ASN A 128 -5.94 -12.89 2.87
CA ASN A 128 -4.48 -12.86 2.93
C ASN A 128 -3.76 -13.80 1.96
N THR A 129 -4.34 -14.96 1.65
CA THR A 129 -3.61 -16.06 0.99
C THR A 129 -4.25 -16.56 -0.30
N ALA A 130 -5.55 -16.32 -0.51
CA ALA A 130 -6.29 -16.82 -1.68
C ALA A 130 -6.87 -15.70 -2.57
N SER A 131 -6.45 -14.45 -2.34
CA SER A 131 -6.96 -13.27 -3.04
C SER A 131 -5.87 -12.64 -3.92
N GLY A 132 -6.01 -11.36 -4.24
CA GLY A 132 -5.01 -10.62 -5.00
C GLY A 132 -4.87 -11.10 -6.44
N LEU A 133 -3.66 -10.94 -6.99
CA LEU A 133 -3.32 -11.42 -8.33
C LEU A 133 -3.63 -12.91 -8.51
N LEU A 134 -3.33 -13.74 -7.52
CA LEU A 134 -3.63 -15.16 -7.54
C LEU A 134 -5.14 -15.40 -7.63
N GLY A 135 -5.92 -14.79 -6.74
CA GLY A 135 -7.37 -15.00 -6.67
C GLY A 135 -8.11 -14.53 -7.92
N ILE A 136 -7.72 -13.38 -8.50
CA ILE A 136 -8.39 -12.82 -9.68
C ILE A 136 -7.92 -13.52 -10.97
N SER A 137 -6.64 -13.82 -11.09
CA SER A 137 -6.13 -14.48 -12.30
C SER A 137 -6.47 -15.97 -12.34
N GLY A 138 -6.57 -16.63 -11.19
CA GLY A 138 -6.62 -18.09 -11.07
C GLY A 138 -5.35 -18.81 -11.51
N LEU A 139 -4.26 -18.08 -11.77
CA LEU A 139 -3.03 -18.60 -12.38
C LEU A 139 -1.82 -18.49 -11.46
N SER A 140 -1.49 -17.27 -11.02
CA SER A 140 -0.27 -17.04 -10.26
C SER A 140 -0.33 -15.73 -9.46
N SER A 141 0.40 -15.68 -8.36
CA SER A 141 0.71 -14.45 -7.63
C SER A 141 1.91 -13.69 -8.22
N ASP A 142 2.65 -14.27 -9.16
CA ASP A 142 3.81 -13.65 -9.81
C ASP A 142 3.39 -12.87 -11.06
N LEU A 143 3.59 -11.55 -11.02
CA LEU A 143 3.31 -10.64 -12.13
C LEU A 143 4.01 -11.07 -13.43
N ARG A 144 5.22 -11.63 -13.37
CA ARG A 144 5.96 -12.05 -14.57
C ARG A 144 5.26 -13.20 -15.29
N VAL A 145 4.67 -14.13 -14.53
CA VAL A 145 3.88 -15.24 -15.09
C VAL A 145 2.61 -14.69 -15.73
N LEU A 146 1.96 -13.74 -15.07
CA LEU A 146 0.74 -13.11 -15.60
C LEU A 146 1.00 -12.27 -16.86
N GLU A 147 2.10 -11.53 -16.91
CA GLU A 147 2.52 -10.78 -18.11
C GLU A 147 2.77 -11.73 -19.28
N GLN A 148 3.49 -12.82 -19.06
CA GLN A 148 3.74 -13.84 -20.10
C GLN A 148 2.44 -14.50 -20.56
N ALA A 149 1.53 -14.83 -19.64
CA ALA A 149 0.23 -15.40 -19.97
C ALA A 149 -0.62 -14.43 -20.80
N CYS A 150 -0.64 -13.15 -20.43
CA CYS A 150 -1.34 -12.09 -21.15
C CYS A 150 -0.80 -11.92 -22.59
N MET A 151 0.52 -11.99 -22.78
CA MET A 151 1.12 -11.92 -24.11
C MET A 151 0.80 -13.14 -24.98
N ARG A 152 0.56 -14.31 -24.37
CA ARG A 152 0.27 -15.57 -25.09
C ARG A 152 -1.22 -15.77 -25.37
N ALA A 153 -2.11 -15.23 -24.53
CA ALA A 153 -3.55 -15.34 -24.68
C ALA A 153 -4.09 -14.21 -25.57
N MET A 154 -4.48 -14.53 -26.81
CA MET A 154 -5.34 -13.68 -27.63
C MET A 154 -6.71 -14.37 -27.79
N PRO A 155 -7.81 -13.75 -27.33
CA PRO A 155 -7.90 -12.41 -26.73
C PRO A 155 -7.33 -12.31 -25.31
N ALA A 156 -6.97 -11.08 -24.92
CA ALA A 156 -6.41 -10.77 -23.60
C ALA A 156 -7.37 -11.20 -22.47
N PRO A 157 -6.84 -11.69 -21.34
CA PRO A 157 -7.68 -12.20 -20.26
C PRO A 157 -8.51 -11.10 -19.59
N ALA A 158 -9.73 -11.46 -19.15
CA ALA A 158 -10.70 -10.54 -18.56
C ALA A 158 -10.27 -9.91 -17.22
N TRP A 159 -9.27 -10.49 -16.54
CA TRP A 159 -8.75 -10.00 -15.26
C TRP A 159 -7.81 -8.79 -15.36
N ARG A 160 -7.72 -8.13 -16.52
CA ARG A 160 -6.84 -6.96 -16.72
C ARG A 160 -7.18 -5.88 -15.69
N LEU A 161 -6.25 -5.65 -14.75
CA LEU A 161 -6.44 -4.75 -13.62
C LEU A 161 -6.77 -3.33 -14.11
N LYS A 162 -7.70 -2.66 -13.42
CA LYS A 162 -7.86 -1.22 -13.55
C LYS A 162 -6.52 -0.54 -13.19
N PRO A 163 -6.12 0.54 -13.89
CA PRO A 163 -4.97 1.33 -13.49
C PRO A 163 -5.14 1.79 -12.04
N LEU A 164 -4.04 1.78 -11.28
CA LEU A 164 -3.96 2.18 -9.87
C LEU A 164 -4.53 3.60 -9.67
N SER A 165 -5.82 3.71 -9.36
CA SER A 165 -6.45 4.97 -8.95
C SER A 165 -6.30 5.14 -7.44
N ILE A 166 -5.06 5.30 -6.96
CA ILE A 166 -4.75 5.27 -5.51
C ILE A 166 -4.12 6.57 -5.02
N VAL A 167 -4.25 7.64 -5.81
CA VAL A 167 -4.03 8.98 -5.27
C VAL A 167 -5.37 9.49 -4.77
N SER A 168 -5.68 9.25 -3.49
CA SER A 168 -6.73 9.99 -2.81
C SER A 168 -6.45 11.50 -2.99
N PRO A 169 -7.46 12.36 -3.20
CA PRO A 169 -7.26 13.81 -3.26
C PRO A 169 -6.53 14.37 -2.03
N ALA A 170 -6.53 13.64 -0.91
CA ALA A 170 -5.78 13.96 0.30
C ALA A 170 -4.24 13.98 0.13
N ILE A 171 -3.69 13.28 -0.89
CA ILE A 171 -2.26 13.27 -1.21
C ILE A 171 -1.84 14.53 -1.99
N LEU A 172 -2.80 15.26 -2.59
CA LEU A 172 -2.57 16.57 -3.18
C LEU A 172 -2.88 17.64 -2.11
N PRO A 173 -1.86 18.25 -1.48
CA PRO A 173 -2.13 19.21 -0.43
C PRO A 173 -2.86 20.44 -0.99
N ALA A 174 -3.97 20.82 -0.37
CA ALA A 174 -4.68 22.08 -0.57
C ALA A 174 -3.91 23.30 -0.02
N THR A 175 -2.57 23.28 -0.02
CA THR A 175 -1.75 24.38 0.51
C THR A 175 -1.02 25.13 -0.60
N PRO A 176 -0.99 26.48 -0.60
CA PRO A 176 -0.42 27.30 -1.67
C PRO A 176 1.12 27.34 -1.69
N ARG A 177 1.81 26.46 -0.95
CA ARG A 177 3.28 26.38 -0.98
C ARG A 177 3.71 25.32 -1.98
N ARG A 178 4.52 25.72 -2.96
CA ARG A 178 5.10 24.89 -4.03
C ARG A 178 5.95 23.74 -3.45
N CYS A 179 5.34 22.66 -3.00
CA CYS A 179 6.04 21.38 -2.87
C CYS A 179 5.99 20.70 -4.24
N SER A 180 7.16 20.47 -4.86
CA SER A 180 7.24 19.62 -6.05
C SER A 180 6.88 18.19 -5.65
N VAL A 181 5.72 17.70 -6.08
CA VAL A 181 5.33 16.29 -5.86
C VAL A 181 6.05 15.46 -6.92
N SER A 182 6.98 14.60 -6.50
CA SER A 182 7.63 13.63 -7.40
C SER A 182 7.21 12.21 -7.03
N THR A 183 6.81 11.43 -8.03
CA THR A 183 6.49 10.01 -7.85
C THR A 183 7.76 9.18 -8.06
N ALA A 184 8.12 8.40 -7.05
CA ALA A 184 9.19 7.43 -7.15
C ALA A 184 8.59 6.02 -7.04
N LEU A 185 8.68 5.26 -8.14
CA LEU A 185 8.24 3.87 -8.19
C LEU A 185 9.44 2.99 -7.86
N PHE A 186 9.32 2.13 -6.85
CA PHE A 186 10.35 1.18 -6.48
C PHE A 186 9.83 -0.24 -6.58
N SER A 187 10.53 -1.04 -7.38
CA SER A 187 10.42 -2.50 -7.42
C SER A 187 11.74 -3.08 -6.90
N PRO A 188 11.78 -4.32 -6.39
CA PRO A 188 13.03 -5.04 -6.15
C PRO A 188 14.04 -5.00 -7.33
N ALA A 189 13.56 -4.73 -8.55
CA ALA A 189 14.36 -4.56 -9.76
C ALA A 189 14.97 -3.14 -9.98
N GLY A 190 14.67 -2.15 -9.12
CA GLY A 190 15.23 -0.80 -9.20
C GLY A 190 14.23 0.35 -9.03
N LEU A 191 14.74 1.59 -9.01
CA LEU A 191 13.96 2.83 -8.90
C LEU A 191 13.59 3.36 -10.30
N ALA A 192 12.30 3.36 -10.63
CA ALA A 192 11.77 3.97 -11.85
C ALA A 192 11.31 5.41 -11.57
N ARG A 193 11.69 6.36 -12.47
CA ARG A 193 11.30 7.77 -12.40
C ARG A 193 10.06 8.02 -13.24
N THR A 194 9.04 8.64 -12.64
CA THR A 194 7.97 9.30 -13.38
C THR A 194 7.85 10.72 -12.83
N ARG A 195 8.17 11.72 -13.65
CA ARG A 195 7.83 13.12 -13.34
C ARG A 195 6.35 13.31 -13.69
N CYS A 196 5.55 13.73 -12.72
CA CYS A 196 4.27 14.37 -12.98
C CYS A 196 4.51 15.88 -13.14
#